data_AF-A0A4R4E4S0-F1
#
_entry.id   AF-A0A4R4E4S0-F1
#
_cell.length_a   1.000
_cell.length_b   1.000
_cell.length_c   1.000
_cell.angle_alpha   90.00
_cell.angle_beta   90.00
_cell.angle_gamma   90.00
#
_symmetry.space_group_name_H-M   'P 1'
#
loop_
_entity.id
_entity.type
_entity.pdbx_description
1 polymer ?
#
loop_
_entity_poly.entity_id
_entity_poly.type
_entity_poly.pdbx_seq_one_letter_code
_entity_poly.pdbx_strand_id
1 'polypeptide(L)'
;MTKNELSARLDAFEAALAAYGVSKFTAKEIWDLRAEIVEDFRSVEFADPGERKDAWQRLQDGMDMLRQKAALLQVENEAFATEAEEKVELLQRVLDGADPEHEWTREELAELRAGANEVFDFMRQNRWPARERRTAVWDRFSATRDRIKALEDALFARVRTAIGERQERSAAIAAPFRALLEALKPDATAGALGPAFGQLQELFSTRSLPLAGLDFLQKALQEGSASRAPLKLKSDTLRELRRLFTEQRAQFNKEDAGATYALISTVQKEMDAAWAAYKDERQKKTDEWKEKQKAFVDMLGEKLQKRRSDQINLEKVIEAKRAFAPKLEQRLLNQQDYLNKLYDDLDELQARHNGARNFDMRERFEVALESKRARIAEVEADMKSVQQRIDTNEKDISEISAKVAKIGEGIAEMQQKIEEVSRRK
;
A
#
# COMPACT_ATOMS: atom_id res chain seq x y z
N MET A 1 -28.15 -59.63 -82.92
CA MET A 1 -26.74 -59.38 -82.57
C MET A 1 -25.85 -60.14 -83.54
N THR A 2 -24.75 -59.55 -83.97
CA THR A 2 -23.74 -60.22 -84.82
C THR A 2 -22.66 -60.90 -83.97
N LYS A 3 -21.97 -61.92 -84.52
CA LYS A 3 -20.85 -62.60 -83.83
C LYS A 3 -19.77 -61.64 -83.33
N ASN A 4 -19.46 -60.59 -84.10
CA ASN A 4 -18.45 -59.60 -83.75
C ASN A 4 -18.88 -58.73 -82.55
N GLU A 5 -20.18 -58.42 -82.44
CA GLU A 5 -20.75 -57.72 -81.29
C GLU A 5 -20.68 -58.57 -80.01
N LEU A 6 -20.96 -59.88 -80.11
CA LEU A 6 -20.84 -60.79 -78.96
C LEU A 6 -19.39 -60.92 -78.49
N SER A 7 -18.44 -61.03 -79.42
CA SER A 7 -17.01 -61.07 -79.07
C SER A 7 -16.56 -59.79 -78.37
N ALA A 8 -16.98 -58.62 -78.87
CA ALA A 8 -16.64 -57.34 -78.24
C ALA A 8 -17.24 -57.20 -76.82
N ARG A 9 -18.44 -57.77 -76.59
CA ARG A 9 -19.04 -57.82 -75.24
C ARG A 9 -18.30 -58.79 -74.31
N LEU A 10 -17.83 -59.93 -74.81
CA LEU A 10 -16.98 -60.84 -74.04
C LEU A 10 -15.64 -60.17 -73.68
N ASP A 11 -15.01 -59.46 -74.61
CA ASP A 11 -13.79 -58.70 -74.33
C ASP A 11 -14.03 -57.58 -73.29
N ALA A 12 -15.19 -56.90 -73.36
CA ALA A 12 -15.59 -55.91 -72.36
C ALA A 12 -15.86 -56.55 -70.97
N PHE A 13 -16.47 -57.74 -70.92
CA PHE A 13 -16.68 -58.50 -69.69
C PHE A 13 -15.36 -58.92 -69.06
N GLU A 14 -14.42 -59.45 -69.84
CA GLU A 14 -13.09 -59.82 -69.37
C GLU A 14 -12.30 -58.59 -68.88
N ALA A 15 -12.37 -57.46 -69.58
CA ALA A 15 -11.77 -56.20 -69.14
C ALA A 15 -12.40 -55.65 -67.85
N ALA A 16 -13.73 -55.74 -67.72
CA ALA A 16 -14.44 -55.34 -66.51
C ALA A 16 -14.12 -56.26 -65.32
N LEU A 17 -13.99 -57.56 -65.56
CA LEU A 17 -13.51 -58.53 -64.57
C LEU A 17 -12.07 -58.24 -64.16
N ALA A 18 -11.17 -57.95 -65.09
CA ALA A 18 -9.80 -57.58 -64.78
C ALA A 18 -9.72 -56.32 -63.91
N ALA A 19 -10.61 -55.36 -64.11
CA ALA A 19 -10.72 -54.12 -63.34
C ALA A 19 -11.61 -54.22 -62.07
N TYR A 20 -12.23 -55.38 -61.81
CA TYR A 20 -13.08 -55.60 -60.64
C TYR A 20 -12.26 -55.51 -59.34
N GLY A 21 -12.67 -54.62 -58.44
CA GLY A 21 -11.96 -54.31 -57.20
C GLY A 21 -11.10 -53.03 -57.26
N VAL A 22 -10.82 -52.47 -58.44
CA VAL A 22 -9.98 -51.26 -58.64
C VAL A 22 -10.83 -50.02 -58.98
N SER A 23 -12.05 -49.94 -58.45
CA SER A 23 -12.99 -48.79 -58.51
C SER A 23 -13.68 -48.45 -59.86
N LYS A 24 -13.35 -49.09 -60.98
CA LYS A 24 -13.92 -48.72 -62.30
C LYS A 24 -15.29 -49.34 -62.64
N PHE A 25 -15.58 -50.54 -62.13
CA PHE A 25 -16.86 -51.24 -62.36
C PHE A 25 -17.40 -51.78 -61.02
N THR A 26 -18.68 -51.56 -60.76
CA THR A 26 -19.41 -52.11 -59.62
C THR A 26 -19.74 -53.59 -59.87
N ALA A 27 -19.92 -54.36 -58.79
CA ALA A 27 -20.37 -55.75 -58.89
C ALA A 27 -21.67 -55.86 -59.70
N LYS A 28 -22.60 -54.92 -59.50
CA LYS A 28 -23.87 -54.86 -60.23
C LYS A 28 -23.66 -54.71 -61.74
N GLU A 29 -22.83 -53.77 -62.18
CA GLU A 29 -22.56 -53.56 -63.60
C GLU A 29 -21.96 -54.80 -64.29
N ILE A 30 -21.10 -55.55 -63.60
CA ILE A 30 -20.51 -56.78 -64.13
C ILE A 30 -21.55 -57.92 -64.18
N TRP A 31 -22.45 -57.99 -63.19
CA TRP A 31 -23.56 -58.95 -63.19
C TRP A 31 -24.62 -58.65 -64.26
N ASP A 32 -24.92 -57.37 -64.49
CA ASP A 32 -25.83 -56.92 -65.54
C ASP A 32 -25.23 -57.21 -66.92
N LEU A 33 -23.95 -56.89 -67.13
CA LEU A 33 -23.23 -57.17 -68.39
C LEU A 33 -23.13 -58.68 -68.68
N ARG A 34 -22.99 -59.51 -67.64
CA ARG A 34 -23.12 -60.97 -67.74
C ARG A 34 -24.52 -61.39 -68.21
N ALA A 35 -25.57 -60.84 -67.61
CA ALA A 35 -26.95 -61.21 -67.94
C ALA A 35 -27.26 -60.91 -69.41
N GLU A 36 -26.83 -59.74 -69.89
CA GLU A 36 -26.91 -59.35 -71.29
C GLU A 36 -26.16 -60.34 -72.20
N ILE A 37 -24.90 -60.65 -71.90
CA ILE A 37 -24.11 -61.59 -72.71
C ILE A 37 -24.74 -62.99 -72.77
N VAL A 38 -25.33 -63.47 -71.67
CA VAL A 38 -26.02 -64.78 -71.63
C VAL A 38 -27.28 -64.79 -72.50
N GLU A 39 -28.07 -63.71 -72.48
CA GLU A 39 -29.25 -63.58 -73.36
C GLU A 39 -28.83 -63.50 -74.83
N ASP A 40 -27.80 -62.70 -75.12
CA ASP A 40 -27.26 -62.52 -76.45
C ASP A 40 -26.71 -63.83 -77.04
N PHE A 41 -26.00 -64.62 -76.22
CA PHE A 41 -25.47 -65.92 -76.60
C PHE A 41 -26.55 -66.90 -77.10
N ARG A 42 -27.80 -66.76 -76.64
CA ARG A 42 -28.94 -67.57 -77.09
C ARG A 42 -29.48 -67.15 -78.46
N SER A 43 -29.22 -65.91 -78.88
CA SER A 43 -29.77 -65.29 -80.08
C SER A 43 -28.83 -65.30 -81.29
N VAL A 44 -27.54 -65.59 -81.09
CA VAL A 44 -26.51 -65.54 -82.14
C VAL A 44 -26.38 -66.89 -82.84
N GLU A 45 -26.45 -66.87 -84.18
CA GLU A 45 -26.16 -68.04 -85.02
C GLU A 45 -24.64 -68.15 -85.28
N PHE A 46 -24.08 -69.32 -84.96
CA PHE A 46 -22.68 -69.63 -85.21
C PHE A 46 -22.59 -70.61 -86.40
N ALA A 47 -21.81 -70.25 -87.41
CA ALA A 47 -21.61 -71.10 -88.60
C ALA A 47 -20.70 -72.31 -88.30
N ASP A 48 -19.76 -72.17 -87.37
CA ASP A 48 -18.86 -73.22 -86.93
C ASP A 48 -19.19 -73.66 -85.47
N PRO A 49 -19.47 -74.96 -85.24
CA PRO A 49 -19.62 -75.51 -83.89
C PRO A 49 -18.41 -75.29 -82.96
N GLY A 50 -17.19 -75.20 -83.51
CA GLY A 50 -15.97 -74.94 -82.74
C GLY A 50 -15.95 -73.54 -82.11
N GLU A 51 -16.28 -72.52 -82.90
CA GLU A 51 -16.30 -71.13 -82.45
C GLU A 51 -17.37 -70.86 -81.39
N ARG A 52 -18.54 -71.53 -81.52
CA ARG A 52 -19.58 -71.47 -80.49
C ARG A 52 -19.09 -72.06 -79.17
N LYS A 53 -18.31 -73.14 -79.23
CA LYS A 53 -17.74 -73.79 -78.05
C LYS A 53 -16.70 -72.89 -77.38
N ASP A 54 -15.84 -72.22 -78.14
CA ASP A 54 -14.81 -71.34 -77.61
C ASP A 54 -15.40 -70.07 -76.95
N ALA A 55 -16.39 -69.43 -77.58
CA ALA A 55 -17.07 -68.28 -77.00
C ALA A 55 -17.85 -68.64 -75.73
N TRP A 56 -18.43 -69.84 -75.68
CA TRP A 56 -19.10 -70.34 -74.48
C TRP A 56 -18.10 -70.62 -73.36
N GLN A 57 -16.94 -71.19 -73.68
CA GLN A 57 -15.88 -71.44 -72.71
C GLN A 57 -15.37 -70.14 -72.09
N ARG A 58 -15.12 -69.09 -72.90
CA ARG A 58 -14.73 -67.76 -72.39
C ARG A 58 -15.75 -67.16 -71.43
N LEU A 59 -17.05 -67.29 -71.74
CA LEU A 59 -18.12 -66.85 -70.86
C LEU A 59 -18.15 -67.65 -69.54
N GLN A 60 -17.96 -68.98 -69.61
CA GLN A 60 -17.88 -69.84 -68.44
C GLN A 60 -16.68 -69.49 -67.56
N ASP A 61 -15.50 -69.33 -68.14
CA ASP A 61 -14.27 -68.96 -67.44
C ASP A 61 -14.42 -67.58 -66.77
N GLY A 62 -15.03 -66.61 -67.44
CA GLY A 62 -15.34 -65.30 -66.87
C GLY A 62 -16.39 -65.36 -65.74
N MET A 63 -17.41 -66.24 -65.86
CA MET A 63 -18.37 -66.47 -64.77
C MET A 63 -17.73 -67.11 -63.55
N ASP A 64 -16.83 -68.06 -63.74
CA ASP A 64 -16.11 -68.70 -62.64
C ASP A 64 -15.13 -67.73 -61.99
N MET A 65 -14.45 -66.87 -62.78
CA MET A 65 -13.63 -65.78 -62.24
C MET A 65 -14.47 -64.75 -61.46
N LEU A 66 -15.67 -64.38 -61.94
CA LEU A 66 -16.57 -63.47 -61.21
C LEU A 66 -16.98 -64.06 -59.86
N ARG A 67 -17.35 -65.35 -59.84
CA ARG A 67 -17.69 -66.08 -58.61
C ARG A 67 -16.51 -66.14 -57.65
N GLN A 68 -15.32 -66.45 -58.15
CA GLN A 68 -14.09 -66.46 -57.35
C GLN A 68 -13.80 -65.09 -56.75
N LYS A 69 -13.88 -64.01 -57.53
CA LYS A 69 -13.66 -62.65 -57.01
C LYS A 69 -14.75 -62.18 -56.05
N ALA A 70 -16.01 -62.57 -56.28
CA ALA A 70 -17.10 -62.29 -55.34
C ALA A 70 -16.89 -63.04 -54.01
N ALA A 71 -16.44 -64.29 -54.05
CA ALA A 71 -16.10 -65.05 -52.87
C ALA A 71 -14.91 -64.42 -52.11
N LEU A 72 -13.86 -63.98 -52.82
CA LEU A 72 -12.74 -63.26 -52.21
C LEU A 72 -13.18 -61.96 -51.54
N LEU A 73 -14.00 -61.14 -52.20
CA LEU A 73 -14.52 -59.90 -51.63
C LEU A 73 -15.41 -60.15 -50.41
N GLN A 74 -16.18 -61.24 -50.41
CA GLN A 74 -16.94 -61.66 -49.23
C GLN A 74 -15.99 -62.04 -48.08
N VAL A 75 -14.92 -62.79 -48.35
CA VAL A 75 -13.89 -63.13 -47.33
C VAL A 75 -13.20 -61.87 -46.80
N GLU A 76 -12.86 -60.91 -47.66
CA GLU A 76 -12.27 -59.63 -47.25
C GLU A 76 -13.23 -58.79 -46.40
N ASN A 77 -14.52 -58.75 -46.74
CA ASN A 77 -15.54 -58.06 -45.95
C ASN A 77 -15.78 -58.75 -44.59
N GLU A 78 -15.75 -60.08 -44.54
CA GLU A 78 -15.83 -60.87 -43.30
C GLU A 78 -14.60 -60.65 -42.41
N ALA A 79 -13.40 -60.57 -43.01
CA ALA A 79 -12.17 -60.23 -42.30
C ALA A 79 -12.22 -58.80 -41.74
N PHE A 80 -12.69 -57.83 -42.54
CA PHE A 80 -12.89 -56.45 -42.09
C PHE A 80 -13.88 -56.36 -40.92
N ALA A 81 -15.01 -57.08 -40.99
CA ALA A 81 -16.00 -57.07 -39.92
C ALA A 81 -15.45 -57.70 -38.63
N THR A 82 -14.66 -58.78 -38.74
CA THR A 82 -13.98 -59.41 -37.60
C THR A 82 -12.94 -58.47 -36.99
N GLU A 83 -12.11 -57.80 -37.80
CA GLU A 83 -11.13 -56.81 -37.32
C GLU A 83 -11.82 -55.62 -36.64
N ALA A 84 -12.96 -55.16 -37.17
CA ALA A 84 -13.74 -54.08 -36.55
C ALA A 84 -14.29 -54.51 -35.17
N GLU A 85 -14.79 -55.74 -35.06
CA GLU A 85 -15.27 -56.32 -33.81
C GLU A 85 -14.15 -56.43 -32.78
N GLU A 86 -13.00 -56.95 -33.17
CA GLU A 86 -11.82 -57.08 -32.30
C GLU A 86 -11.35 -55.72 -31.79
N LYS A 87 -11.31 -54.70 -32.67
CA LYS A 87 -10.92 -53.33 -32.28
C LYS A 87 -11.88 -52.70 -31.27
N VAL A 88 -13.18 -52.86 -31.48
CA VAL A 88 -14.19 -52.39 -30.51
C VAL A 88 -14.08 -53.16 -29.20
N GLU A 89 -13.87 -54.47 -29.26
CA GLU A 89 -13.73 -55.32 -28.08
C GLU A 89 -12.46 -54.99 -27.29
N LEU A 90 -11.34 -54.68 -27.95
CA LEU A 90 -10.11 -54.23 -27.28
C LEU A 90 -10.35 -52.94 -26.49
N LEU A 91 -11.03 -51.95 -27.08
CA LEU A 91 -11.42 -50.73 -26.35
C LEU A 91 -12.34 -51.02 -25.16
N GLN A 92 -13.28 -51.96 -25.32
CA GLN A 92 -14.17 -52.38 -24.23
C GLN A 92 -13.40 -53.06 -23.10
N ARG A 93 -12.50 -54.00 -23.43
CA ARG A 93 -11.69 -54.73 -22.44
C ARG A 93 -10.81 -53.81 -21.62
N VAL A 94 -10.29 -52.72 -22.18
CA VAL A 94 -9.52 -51.73 -21.40
C VAL A 94 -10.40 -51.06 -20.35
N LEU A 95 -11.65 -50.72 -20.69
CA LEU A 95 -12.60 -50.12 -19.74
C LEU A 95 -13.14 -51.11 -18.72
N ASP A 96 -13.38 -52.37 -19.14
CA ASP A 96 -13.95 -53.42 -18.29
C ASP A 96 -12.91 -54.08 -17.39
N GLY A 97 -11.65 -54.09 -17.81
CA GLY A 97 -10.52 -54.60 -17.03
C GLY A 97 -10.00 -53.61 -15.98
N ALA A 98 -10.47 -52.36 -16.00
CA ALA A 98 -10.15 -51.39 -14.95
C ALA A 98 -10.91 -51.69 -13.66
N ASP A 99 -10.26 -51.50 -12.51
CA ASP A 99 -10.89 -51.61 -11.20
C ASP A 99 -12.06 -50.61 -11.09
N PRO A 100 -13.21 -50.98 -10.48
CA PRO A 100 -14.28 -50.04 -10.14
C PRO A 100 -13.82 -48.74 -9.45
N GLU A 101 -12.72 -48.78 -8.69
CA GLU A 101 -12.13 -47.62 -8.01
C GLU A 101 -10.98 -46.95 -8.80
N HIS A 102 -10.72 -47.37 -10.05
CA HIS A 102 -9.63 -46.82 -10.85
C HIS A 102 -9.81 -45.32 -11.11
N GLU A 103 -8.82 -44.52 -10.72
CA GLU A 103 -8.78 -43.09 -10.98
C GLU A 103 -8.14 -42.81 -12.34
N TRP A 104 -8.98 -42.66 -13.36
CA TRP A 104 -8.55 -42.32 -14.71
C TRP A 104 -7.81 -40.98 -14.76
N THR A 105 -6.58 -41.01 -15.26
CA THR A 105 -5.78 -39.82 -15.50
C THR A 105 -6.17 -39.13 -16.82
N ARG A 106 -5.74 -37.88 -16.98
CA ARG A 106 -5.97 -37.13 -18.22
C ARG A 106 -5.29 -37.77 -19.44
N GLU A 107 -4.13 -38.39 -19.24
CA GLU A 107 -3.33 -39.00 -20.30
C GLU A 107 -4.00 -40.30 -20.77
N GLU A 108 -4.39 -41.17 -19.84
CA GLU A 108 -5.09 -42.43 -20.16
C GLU A 108 -6.41 -42.20 -20.91
N LEU A 109 -7.22 -41.19 -20.50
CA LEU A 109 -8.45 -40.87 -21.21
C LEU A 109 -8.20 -40.30 -22.61
N ALA A 110 -7.11 -39.53 -22.78
CA ALA A 110 -6.71 -39.03 -24.10
C ALA A 110 -6.30 -40.17 -25.04
N GLU A 111 -5.60 -41.19 -24.53
CA GLU A 111 -5.26 -42.40 -25.28
C GLU A 111 -6.50 -43.20 -25.67
N LEU A 112 -7.43 -43.41 -24.73
CA LEU A 112 -8.71 -44.07 -25.01
C LEU A 112 -9.53 -43.34 -26.07
N ARG A 113 -9.55 -42.01 -26.02
CA ARG A 113 -10.22 -41.19 -27.02
C ARG A 113 -9.54 -41.26 -28.38
N ALA A 114 -8.22 -41.28 -28.42
CA ALA A 114 -7.47 -41.47 -29.65
C ALA A 114 -7.78 -42.84 -30.27
N GLY A 115 -7.73 -43.91 -29.48
CA GLY A 115 -8.11 -45.25 -29.91
C GLY A 115 -9.56 -45.32 -30.40
N ALA A 116 -10.50 -44.67 -29.71
CA ALA A 116 -11.90 -44.60 -30.16
C ALA A 116 -12.05 -43.88 -31.52
N ASN A 117 -11.26 -42.84 -31.79
CA ASN A 117 -11.26 -42.16 -33.09
C ASN A 117 -10.69 -43.05 -34.20
N GLU A 118 -9.60 -43.78 -33.93
CA GLU A 118 -9.01 -44.73 -34.89
C GLU A 118 -10.02 -45.83 -35.26
N VAL A 119 -10.74 -46.35 -34.28
CA VAL A 119 -11.79 -47.35 -34.50
C VAL A 119 -12.97 -46.77 -35.31
N PHE A 120 -13.38 -45.54 -35.00
CA PHE A 120 -14.42 -44.85 -35.79
C PHE A 120 -14.01 -44.69 -37.26
N ASP A 121 -12.79 -44.23 -37.52
CA ASP A 121 -12.29 -44.03 -38.89
C ASP A 121 -12.17 -45.34 -39.66
N PHE A 122 -11.74 -46.41 -38.98
CA PHE A 122 -11.72 -47.76 -39.55
C PHE A 122 -13.14 -48.26 -39.91
N MET A 123 -14.10 -48.15 -38.98
CA MET A 123 -15.46 -48.65 -39.14
C MET A 123 -16.31 -47.89 -40.17
N ARG A 124 -15.93 -46.66 -40.51
CA ARG A 124 -16.67 -45.82 -41.49
C ARG A 124 -16.58 -46.35 -42.92
N GLN A 125 -15.65 -47.26 -43.21
CA GLN A 125 -15.48 -47.86 -44.54
C GLN A 125 -16.73 -48.66 -44.96
N ASN A 126 -17.06 -48.64 -46.26
CA ASN A 126 -18.24 -49.32 -46.80
C ASN A 126 -17.93 -50.77 -47.22
N ARG A 127 -17.43 -51.59 -46.27
CA ARG A 127 -16.94 -52.97 -46.48
C ARG A 127 -17.66 -54.01 -45.62
N TRP A 128 -18.87 -53.69 -45.18
CA TRP A 128 -19.62 -54.53 -44.25
C TRP A 128 -20.33 -55.67 -45.00
N PRO A 129 -20.23 -56.93 -44.53
CA PRO A 129 -20.88 -58.07 -45.18
C PRO A 129 -22.41 -58.04 -45.02
N ALA A 130 -22.92 -57.47 -43.92
CA ALA A 130 -24.35 -57.32 -43.65
C ALA A 130 -24.65 -56.03 -42.87
N ARG A 131 -25.85 -55.48 -43.06
CA ARG A 131 -26.31 -54.25 -42.39
C ARG A 131 -26.52 -54.46 -40.89
N GLU A 132 -27.05 -55.62 -40.51
CA GLU A 132 -27.35 -56.00 -39.13
C GLU A 132 -26.06 -56.07 -38.32
N ARG A 133 -25.02 -56.73 -38.85
CA ARG A 133 -23.70 -56.83 -38.22
C ARG A 133 -23.06 -55.45 -38.05
N ARG A 134 -23.08 -54.62 -39.10
CA ARG A 134 -22.61 -53.23 -39.01
C ARG A 134 -23.28 -52.49 -37.87
N THR A 135 -24.61 -52.58 -37.76
CA THR A 135 -25.39 -51.88 -36.73
C THR A 135 -24.99 -52.36 -35.34
N ALA A 136 -24.92 -53.68 -35.12
CA ALA A 136 -24.53 -54.25 -33.83
C ALA A 136 -23.12 -53.86 -33.36
N VAL A 137 -22.15 -53.76 -34.28
CA VAL A 137 -20.79 -53.28 -33.94
C VAL A 137 -20.81 -51.77 -33.65
N TRP A 138 -21.58 -51.00 -34.43
CA TRP A 138 -21.74 -49.55 -34.22
C TRP A 138 -22.39 -49.19 -32.88
N ASP A 139 -23.40 -49.95 -32.46
CA ASP A 139 -24.07 -49.74 -31.17
C ASP A 139 -23.10 -50.02 -30.02
N ARG A 140 -22.35 -51.12 -30.10
CA ARG A 140 -21.29 -51.46 -29.12
C ARG A 140 -20.22 -50.38 -29.04
N PHE A 141 -19.70 -49.93 -30.19
CA PHE A 141 -18.74 -48.84 -30.27
C PHE A 141 -19.28 -47.54 -29.64
N SER A 142 -20.52 -47.18 -29.96
CA SER A 142 -21.15 -45.95 -29.46
C SER A 142 -21.28 -45.98 -27.93
N ALA A 143 -21.74 -47.12 -27.38
CA ALA A 143 -21.82 -47.31 -25.93
C ALA A 143 -20.44 -47.18 -25.24
N THR A 144 -19.40 -47.77 -25.82
CA THR A 144 -18.02 -47.66 -25.32
C THR A 144 -17.52 -46.22 -25.36
N ARG A 145 -17.71 -45.53 -26.49
CA ARG A 145 -17.31 -44.13 -26.66
C ARG A 145 -18.03 -43.21 -25.67
N ASP A 146 -19.33 -43.42 -25.47
CA ASP A 146 -20.12 -42.62 -24.55
C ASP A 146 -19.67 -42.87 -23.08
N ARG A 147 -19.24 -44.09 -22.74
CA ARG A 147 -18.61 -44.39 -21.45
C ARG A 147 -17.27 -43.67 -21.26
N ILE A 148 -16.39 -43.67 -22.28
CA ILE A 148 -15.12 -42.90 -22.24
C ILE A 148 -15.41 -41.42 -22.00
N LYS A 149 -16.38 -40.85 -22.72
CA LYS A 149 -16.80 -39.46 -22.55
C LYS A 149 -17.33 -39.17 -21.15
N ALA A 150 -18.15 -40.06 -20.58
CA ALA A 150 -18.66 -39.90 -19.23
C ALA A 150 -17.54 -39.87 -18.18
N LEU A 151 -16.48 -40.67 -18.36
CA LEU A 151 -15.29 -40.65 -17.52
C LEU A 151 -14.50 -39.34 -17.66
N GLU A 152 -14.33 -38.83 -18.89
CA GLU A 152 -13.73 -37.51 -19.14
C GLU A 152 -14.51 -36.39 -18.44
N ASP A 153 -15.83 -36.35 -18.61
CA ASP A 153 -16.69 -35.33 -18.01
C ASP A 153 -16.62 -35.38 -16.47
N ALA A 154 -16.60 -36.58 -15.88
CA ALA A 154 -16.44 -36.78 -14.44
C ALA A 154 -15.08 -36.28 -13.92
N LEU A 155 -13.98 -36.60 -14.62
CA LEU A 155 -12.65 -36.11 -14.28
C LEU A 155 -12.61 -34.58 -14.32
N PHE A 156 -13.09 -33.96 -15.40
CA PHE A 156 -13.09 -32.50 -15.54
C PHE A 156 -14.04 -31.81 -14.56
N ALA A 157 -15.12 -32.47 -14.12
CA ALA A 157 -15.97 -31.97 -13.05
C ALA A 157 -15.21 -31.96 -11.71
N ARG A 158 -14.54 -33.06 -11.35
CA ARG A 158 -13.70 -33.15 -10.15
C ARG A 158 -12.60 -32.08 -10.14
N VAL A 159 -11.90 -31.91 -11.26
CA VAL A 159 -10.85 -30.88 -11.41
C VAL A 159 -11.43 -29.47 -11.23
N ARG A 160 -12.60 -29.17 -11.81
CA ARG A 160 -13.26 -27.87 -11.63
C ARG A 160 -13.65 -27.62 -10.17
N THR A 161 -14.22 -28.61 -9.50
CA THR A 161 -14.55 -28.50 -8.06
C THR A 161 -13.30 -28.25 -7.22
N ALA A 162 -12.22 -29.02 -7.44
CA ALA A 162 -10.96 -28.84 -6.72
C ALA A 162 -10.34 -27.44 -6.95
N ILE A 163 -10.43 -26.91 -8.17
CA ILE A 163 -10.01 -25.53 -8.48
C ILE A 163 -10.87 -24.52 -7.71
N GLY A 164 -12.20 -24.69 -7.71
CA GLY A 164 -13.14 -23.84 -6.98
C GLY A 164 -12.85 -23.83 -5.48
N GLU A 165 -12.72 -25.00 -4.86
CA GLU A 165 -12.36 -25.12 -3.44
C GLU A 165 -11.02 -24.44 -3.12
N ARG A 166 -10.02 -24.58 -4.00
CA ARG A 166 -8.72 -23.91 -3.81
C ARG A 166 -8.86 -22.38 -3.90
N GLN A 167 -9.67 -21.88 -4.82
CA GLN A 167 -9.94 -20.45 -4.95
C GLN A 167 -10.66 -19.91 -3.71
N GLU A 168 -11.70 -20.60 -3.24
CA GLU A 168 -12.43 -20.23 -2.02
C GLU A 168 -11.52 -20.26 -0.78
N ARG A 169 -10.71 -21.32 -0.62
CA ARG A 169 -9.75 -21.43 0.49
C ARG A 169 -8.74 -20.28 0.48
N SER A 170 -8.26 -19.88 -0.70
CA SER A 170 -7.34 -18.75 -0.90
C SER A 170 -8.01 -17.41 -0.55
N ALA A 171 -9.21 -17.17 -1.07
CA ALA A 171 -9.98 -15.94 -0.80
C ALA A 171 -10.30 -15.79 0.69
N ALA A 172 -10.68 -16.89 1.36
CA ALA A 172 -10.96 -16.92 2.79
C ALA A 172 -9.72 -16.59 3.66
N ILE A 173 -8.51 -16.90 3.20
CA ILE A 173 -7.28 -16.45 3.89
C ILE A 173 -6.99 -14.99 3.55
N ALA A 174 -7.14 -14.60 2.28
CA ALA A 174 -6.79 -13.26 1.82
C ALA A 174 -7.64 -12.16 2.46
N ALA A 175 -8.93 -12.42 2.71
CA ALA A 175 -9.85 -11.43 3.26
C ALA A 175 -9.37 -10.88 4.64
N PRO A 176 -9.08 -11.68 5.68
CA PRO A 176 -8.58 -11.17 6.95
C PRO A 176 -7.23 -10.43 6.85
N PHE A 177 -6.32 -10.90 5.99
CA PHE A 177 -5.07 -10.18 5.72
C PHE A 177 -5.33 -8.79 5.15
N ARG A 178 -6.20 -8.68 4.15
CA ARG A 178 -6.54 -7.40 3.52
C ARG A 178 -7.31 -6.48 4.47
N ALA A 179 -8.22 -7.01 5.27
CA ALA A 179 -8.95 -6.25 6.28
C ALA A 179 -7.99 -5.61 7.29
N LEU A 180 -6.99 -6.38 7.77
CA LEU A 180 -5.98 -5.84 8.67
C LEU A 180 -5.09 -4.80 7.97
N LEU A 181 -4.68 -5.03 6.73
CA LEU A 181 -3.90 -4.04 5.96
C LEU A 181 -4.65 -2.72 5.77
N GLU A 182 -5.94 -2.75 5.48
CA GLU A 182 -6.77 -1.55 5.39
C GLU A 182 -6.86 -0.82 6.74
N ALA A 183 -6.99 -1.55 7.85
CA ALA A 183 -6.96 -0.96 9.20
C ALA A 183 -5.59 -0.38 9.58
N LEU A 184 -4.51 -0.84 8.94
CA LEU A 184 -3.14 -0.35 9.14
C LEU A 184 -2.81 0.92 8.36
N LYS A 185 -3.66 1.35 7.42
CA LYS A 185 -3.47 2.62 6.72
C LYS A 185 -3.33 3.77 7.72
N PRO A 186 -2.45 4.76 7.50
CA PRO A 186 -2.22 5.85 8.45
C PRO A 186 -3.53 6.54 8.88
N ASP A 187 -4.39 6.80 7.90
CA ASP A 187 -5.64 7.57 8.06
C ASP A 187 -6.79 6.75 8.67
N ALA A 188 -6.66 5.43 8.74
CA ALA A 188 -7.67 4.57 9.34
C ALA A 188 -7.78 4.81 10.85
N THR A 189 -9.01 4.78 11.39
CA THR A 189 -9.20 4.94 12.84
C THR A 189 -8.58 3.78 13.62
N ALA A 190 -7.99 4.05 14.79
CA ALA A 190 -7.40 3.01 15.64
C ALA A 190 -8.43 1.95 16.08
N GLY A 191 -9.71 2.30 16.14
CA GLY A 191 -10.80 1.37 16.45
C GLY A 191 -11.01 0.27 15.41
N ALA A 192 -10.57 0.46 14.17
CA ALA A 192 -10.67 -0.56 13.12
C ALA A 192 -9.65 -1.70 13.27
N LEU A 193 -8.55 -1.49 14.02
CA LEU A 193 -7.49 -2.48 14.20
C LEU A 193 -7.95 -3.71 14.99
N GLY A 194 -8.74 -3.50 16.05
CA GLY A 194 -9.22 -4.58 16.91
C GLY A 194 -10.06 -5.62 16.16
N PRO A 195 -11.17 -5.21 15.50
CA PRO A 195 -12.00 -6.12 14.71
C PRO A 195 -11.23 -6.82 13.58
N ALA A 196 -10.38 -6.09 12.85
CA ALA A 196 -9.61 -6.66 11.75
C ALA A 196 -8.56 -7.68 12.22
N PHE A 197 -7.90 -7.40 13.35
CA PHE A 197 -6.98 -8.36 13.96
C PHE A 197 -7.72 -9.58 14.51
N GLY A 198 -8.91 -9.40 15.09
CA GLY A 198 -9.77 -10.49 15.56
C GLY A 198 -10.13 -11.47 14.43
N GLN A 199 -10.48 -10.97 13.25
CA GLN A 199 -10.75 -11.81 12.06
C GLN A 199 -9.52 -12.65 11.66
N LEU A 200 -8.32 -12.06 11.72
CA LEU A 200 -7.09 -12.78 11.42
C LEU A 200 -6.79 -13.85 12.50
N GLN A 201 -6.99 -13.53 13.77
CA GLN A 201 -6.83 -14.47 14.88
C GLN A 201 -7.78 -15.66 14.77
N GLU A 202 -9.06 -15.40 14.48
CA GLU A 202 -10.08 -16.43 14.31
C GLU A 202 -9.74 -17.37 13.15
N LEU A 203 -9.32 -16.83 12.01
CA LEU A 203 -8.87 -17.62 10.86
C LEU A 203 -7.70 -18.54 11.24
N PHE A 204 -6.67 -17.99 11.89
CA PHE A 204 -5.48 -18.77 12.25
C PHE A 204 -5.81 -19.84 13.30
N SER A 205 -6.67 -19.53 14.26
CA SER A 205 -7.16 -20.51 15.24
C SER A 205 -7.96 -21.63 14.58
N THR A 206 -8.94 -21.29 13.74
CA THR A 206 -9.80 -22.26 13.04
C THR A 206 -8.99 -23.21 12.16
N ARG A 207 -7.90 -22.71 11.57
CA ARG A 207 -7.00 -23.50 10.70
C ARG A 207 -5.79 -24.08 11.42
N SER A 208 -5.69 -23.93 12.73
CA SER A 208 -4.55 -24.38 13.55
C SER A 208 -3.19 -23.90 13.00
N LEU A 209 -3.16 -22.66 12.48
CA LEU A 209 -1.96 -22.01 11.97
C LEU A 209 -1.28 -21.19 13.08
N PRO A 210 0.06 -21.15 13.12
CA PRO A 210 0.78 -20.35 14.11
C PRO A 210 0.65 -18.86 13.78
N LEU A 211 0.17 -18.07 14.75
CA LEU A 211 0.13 -16.61 14.68
C LEU A 211 1.26 -15.99 15.50
N ALA A 212 2.50 -16.13 15.04
CA ALA A 212 3.67 -15.64 15.75
C ALA A 212 3.96 -14.16 15.45
N GLY A 213 4.43 -13.41 16.46
CA GLY A 213 4.98 -12.06 16.28
C GLY A 213 3.97 -10.92 16.41
N LEU A 214 2.67 -11.20 16.54
CA LEU A 214 1.63 -10.16 16.70
C LEU A 214 1.14 -9.99 18.16
N ASP A 215 1.82 -10.60 19.14
CA ASP A 215 1.43 -10.52 20.56
C ASP A 215 1.44 -9.08 21.11
N PHE A 216 2.34 -8.25 20.60
CA PHE A 216 2.42 -6.84 21.00
C PHE A 216 1.17 -6.05 20.58
N LEU A 217 0.56 -6.40 19.45
CA LEU A 217 -0.67 -5.78 18.98
C LEU A 217 -1.83 -6.15 19.89
N GLN A 218 -1.92 -7.42 20.26
CA GLN A 218 -2.94 -7.89 21.20
C GLN A 218 -2.85 -7.16 22.54
N LYS A 219 -1.64 -7.05 23.10
CA LYS A 219 -1.41 -6.29 24.35
C LYS A 219 -1.79 -4.83 24.20
N ALA A 220 -1.39 -4.18 23.11
CA ALA A 220 -1.67 -2.76 22.87
C ALA A 220 -3.18 -2.46 22.72
N LEU A 221 -3.94 -3.41 22.14
CA LEU A 221 -5.39 -3.32 22.03
C LEU A 221 -6.07 -3.52 23.40
N GLN A 222 -5.64 -4.49 24.20
CA GLN A 222 -6.20 -4.78 25.52
C GLN A 222 -5.94 -3.65 26.53
N GLU A 223 -4.74 -3.07 26.50
CA GLU A 223 -4.35 -1.97 27.39
C GLU A 223 -4.87 -0.60 26.93
N GLY A 224 -5.49 -0.52 25.75
CA GLY A 224 -5.91 0.74 25.13
C GLY A 224 -4.75 1.67 24.72
N SER A 225 -3.50 1.19 24.79
CA SER A 225 -2.29 1.95 24.50
C SER A 225 -2.08 2.19 23.00
N ALA A 226 -2.85 1.51 22.14
CA ALA A 226 -2.88 1.71 20.69
C ALA A 226 -3.15 3.16 20.27
N SER A 227 -3.89 3.93 21.08
CA SER A 227 -4.19 5.35 20.81
C SER A 227 -3.02 6.30 21.09
N ARG A 228 -2.03 5.89 21.91
CA ARG A 228 -0.92 6.76 22.34
C ARG A 228 0.17 6.91 21.26
N ALA A 229 0.40 5.86 20.49
CA ALA A 229 1.41 5.83 19.43
C ALA A 229 0.92 5.01 18.22
N PRO A 230 -0.19 5.44 17.57
CA PRO A 230 -0.87 4.64 16.55
C PRO A 230 0.02 4.38 15.33
N LEU A 231 0.80 5.36 14.89
CA LEU A 231 1.67 5.23 13.72
C LEU A 231 2.76 4.16 13.92
N LYS A 232 3.37 4.13 15.11
CA LYS A 232 4.37 3.12 15.44
C LYS A 232 3.77 1.72 15.51
N LEU A 233 2.65 1.57 16.23
CA LEU A 233 1.97 0.29 16.34
C LEU A 233 1.55 -0.26 14.97
N LYS A 234 0.99 0.59 14.11
CA LYS A 234 0.61 0.21 12.73
C LYS A 234 1.82 -0.17 11.89
N SER A 235 2.91 0.58 11.98
CA SER A 235 4.16 0.28 11.27
C SER A 235 4.78 -1.06 11.69
N ASP A 236 4.81 -1.34 12.99
CA ASP A 236 5.35 -2.61 13.52
C ASP A 236 4.43 -3.78 13.12
N THR A 237 3.12 -3.58 13.17
CA THR A 237 2.13 -4.58 12.73
C THR A 237 2.24 -4.87 11.23
N LEU A 238 2.43 -3.85 10.39
CA LEU A 238 2.61 -4.03 8.94
C LEU A 238 3.83 -4.91 8.63
N ARG A 239 4.93 -4.73 9.37
CA ARG A 239 6.15 -5.53 9.22
C ARG A 239 5.89 -7.00 9.56
N GLU A 240 5.27 -7.27 10.69
CA GLU A 240 4.95 -8.65 11.11
C GLU A 240 3.89 -9.28 10.21
N LEU A 241 2.89 -8.52 9.75
CA LEU A 241 1.89 -9.00 8.82
C LEU A 241 2.50 -9.37 7.46
N ARG A 242 3.49 -8.61 6.99
CA ARG A 242 4.26 -8.93 5.77
C ARG A 242 5.06 -10.22 5.94
N ARG A 243 5.69 -10.41 7.11
CA ARG A 243 6.41 -11.66 7.45
C ARG A 243 5.43 -12.84 7.45
N LEU A 244 4.32 -12.72 8.16
CA LEU A 244 3.27 -13.74 8.25
C LEU A 244 2.66 -14.08 6.88
N PHE A 245 2.43 -13.08 6.03
CA PHE A 245 1.97 -13.29 4.65
C PHE A 245 2.97 -14.12 3.83
N THR A 246 4.27 -13.85 4.02
CA THR A 246 5.34 -14.58 3.33
C THR A 246 5.40 -16.04 3.79
N GLU A 247 5.24 -16.29 5.09
CA GLU A 247 5.17 -17.65 5.66
C GLU A 247 3.96 -18.43 5.16
N GLN A 248 2.81 -17.76 5.01
CA GLN A 248 1.58 -18.39 4.53
C GLN A 248 1.42 -18.35 3.01
N ARG A 249 2.41 -17.89 2.25
CA ARG A 249 2.33 -17.62 0.81
C ARG A 249 1.85 -18.81 -0.03
N ALA A 250 2.17 -20.03 0.39
CA ALA A 250 1.79 -21.28 -0.29
C ALA A 250 0.27 -21.54 -0.25
N GLN A 251 -0.43 -20.97 0.72
CA GLN A 251 -1.87 -21.13 0.89
C GLN A 251 -2.70 -20.25 -0.06
N PHE A 252 -2.04 -19.30 -0.73
CA PHE A 252 -2.68 -18.36 -1.65
C PHE A 252 -2.54 -18.85 -3.09
N ASN A 253 -3.59 -18.65 -3.88
CA ASN A 253 -3.47 -18.67 -5.33
C ASN A 253 -2.64 -17.46 -5.83
N LYS A 254 -2.31 -17.44 -7.13
CA LYS A 254 -1.46 -16.39 -7.71
C LYS A 254 -2.10 -15.00 -7.65
N GLU A 255 -3.39 -14.91 -7.92
CA GLU A 255 -4.14 -13.64 -8.00
C GLU A 255 -4.28 -13.01 -6.62
N ASP A 256 -4.71 -13.78 -5.63
CA ASP A 256 -4.93 -13.29 -4.27
C ASP A 256 -3.65 -12.87 -3.60
N ALA A 257 -2.58 -13.64 -3.79
CA ALA A 257 -1.27 -13.27 -3.29
C ALA A 257 -0.74 -11.99 -3.95
N GLY A 258 -0.95 -11.83 -5.26
CA GLY A 258 -0.58 -10.63 -6.00
C GLY A 258 -1.31 -9.39 -5.45
N ALA A 259 -2.62 -9.49 -5.29
CA ALA A 259 -3.45 -8.41 -4.74
C ALA A 259 -3.09 -8.07 -3.29
N THR A 260 -2.90 -9.07 -2.42
CA THR A 260 -2.50 -8.83 -1.02
C THR A 260 -1.10 -8.21 -0.92
N TYR A 261 -0.15 -8.65 -1.74
CA TYR A 261 1.19 -8.06 -1.79
C TYR A 261 1.19 -6.62 -2.32
N ALA A 262 0.38 -6.33 -3.34
CA ALA A 262 0.18 -4.98 -3.85
C ALA A 262 -0.38 -4.06 -2.75
N LEU A 263 -1.34 -4.56 -1.95
CA LEU A 263 -1.87 -3.81 -0.82
C LEU A 263 -0.81 -3.58 0.28
N ILE A 264 -0.02 -4.60 0.65
CA ILE A 264 1.12 -4.44 1.58
C ILE A 264 2.04 -3.32 1.11
N SER A 265 2.38 -3.31 -0.19
CA SER A 265 3.27 -2.32 -0.77
C SER A 265 2.67 -0.91 -0.77
N THR A 266 1.35 -0.81 -0.95
CA THR A 266 0.62 0.47 -0.92
C THR A 266 0.59 1.02 0.50
N VAL A 267 0.17 0.21 1.48
CA VAL A 267 0.14 0.59 2.90
C VAL A 267 1.54 0.97 3.40
N GLN A 268 2.60 0.28 2.95
CA GLN A 268 3.98 0.66 3.28
C GLN A 268 4.33 2.06 2.78
N LYS A 269 4.00 2.39 1.52
CA LYS A 269 4.27 3.73 0.96
C LYS A 269 3.51 4.82 1.72
N GLU A 270 2.23 4.57 2.04
CA GLU A 270 1.42 5.49 2.84
C GLU A 270 2.03 5.67 4.25
N MET A 271 2.47 4.58 4.88
CA MET A 271 3.14 4.60 6.19
C MET A 271 4.44 5.40 6.17
N ASP A 272 5.26 5.22 5.13
CA ASP A 272 6.52 5.95 4.96
C ASP A 272 6.25 7.46 4.79
N ALA A 273 5.23 7.83 4.02
CA ALA A 273 4.80 9.22 3.86
C ALA A 273 4.29 9.83 5.18
N ALA A 274 3.49 9.08 5.95
CA ALA A 274 3.02 9.52 7.25
C ALA A 274 4.17 9.72 8.27
N TRP A 275 5.19 8.85 8.23
CA TRP A 275 6.40 9.03 9.04
C TRP A 275 7.23 10.25 8.62
N ALA A 276 7.33 10.54 7.33
CA ALA A 276 7.97 11.76 6.85
C ALA A 276 7.24 13.00 7.37
N ALA A 277 5.91 13.06 7.21
CA ALA A 277 5.09 14.16 7.71
C ALA A 277 5.23 14.35 9.24
N TYR A 278 5.22 13.25 10.01
CA TYR A 278 5.43 13.30 11.47
C TYR A 278 6.80 13.85 11.86
N LYS A 279 7.86 13.45 11.16
CA LYS A 279 9.22 13.97 11.38
C LYS A 279 9.31 15.47 11.07
N ASP A 280 8.71 15.89 9.95
CA ASP A 280 8.67 17.29 9.55
C ASP A 280 7.90 18.15 10.55
N GLU A 281 6.75 17.68 11.06
CA GLU A 281 5.99 18.41 12.08
C GLU A 281 6.77 18.52 13.40
N ARG A 282 7.45 17.45 13.81
CA ARG A 282 8.30 17.46 15.00
C ARG A 282 9.47 18.45 14.84
N GLN A 283 10.06 18.49 13.65
CA GLN A 283 11.13 19.43 13.34
C GLN A 283 10.62 20.87 13.39
N LYS A 284 9.48 21.16 12.74
CA LYS A 284 8.81 22.48 12.79
C LYS A 284 8.53 22.93 14.23
N LYS A 285 7.96 22.07 15.08
CA LYS A 285 7.73 22.41 16.50
C LYS A 285 9.02 22.68 17.26
N THR A 286 10.08 21.95 16.94
CA THR A 286 11.41 22.17 17.53
C THR A 286 11.97 23.52 17.09
N ASP A 287 11.84 23.86 15.82
CA ASP A 287 12.30 25.13 15.25
C ASP A 287 11.49 26.31 15.79
N GLU A 288 10.16 26.21 15.84
CA GLU A 288 9.27 27.20 16.49
C GLU A 288 9.64 27.41 17.97
N TRP A 289 9.96 26.33 18.69
CA TRP A 289 10.39 26.43 20.07
C TRP A 289 11.73 27.18 20.19
N LYS A 290 12.70 26.88 19.32
CA LYS A 290 13.99 27.60 19.26
C LYS A 290 13.80 29.08 18.90
N GLU A 291 12.92 29.39 17.96
CA GLU A 291 12.59 30.77 17.59
C GLU A 291 11.96 31.53 18.76
N LYS A 292 10.99 30.93 19.45
CA LYS A 292 10.38 31.53 20.66
C LYS A 292 11.41 31.76 21.76
N GLN A 293 12.32 30.81 21.98
CA GLN A 293 13.41 31.00 22.95
C GLN A 293 14.36 32.14 22.54
N LYS A 294 14.71 32.22 21.25
CA LYS A 294 15.53 33.32 20.73
C LYS A 294 14.84 34.67 20.92
N ALA A 295 13.59 34.79 20.51
CA ALA A 295 12.80 36.01 20.70
C ALA A 295 12.65 36.41 22.17
N PHE A 296 12.51 35.43 23.08
CA PHE A 296 12.46 35.70 24.52
C PHE A 296 13.79 36.25 25.04
N VAL A 297 14.92 35.67 24.62
CA VAL A 297 16.26 36.17 24.98
C VAL A 297 16.49 37.57 24.42
N ASP A 298 16.12 37.83 23.16
CA ASP A 298 16.27 39.15 22.52
C ASP A 298 15.45 40.22 23.28
N MET A 299 14.21 39.91 23.65
CA MET A 299 13.35 40.79 24.46
C MET A 299 13.94 41.08 25.84
N LEU A 300 14.53 40.07 26.51
CA LEU A 300 15.24 40.29 27.78
C LEU A 300 16.51 41.15 27.57
N GLY A 301 17.23 40.96 26.46
CA GLY A 301 18.39 41.76 26.08
C GLY A 301 18.04 43.24 25.89
N GLU A 302 16.96 43.55 25.17
CA GLU A 302 16.47 44.92 24.99
C GLU A 302 16.06 45.56 26.33
N LYS A 303 15.33 44.83 27.18
CA LYS A 303 14.94 45.31 28.51
C LYS A 303 16.15 45.58 29.39
N LEU A 304 17.16 44.72 29.33
CA LEU A 304 18.40 44.87 30.06
C LEU A 304 19.18 46.11 29.60
N GLN A 305 19.24 46.36 28.28
CA GLN A 305 19.86 47.59 27.76
C GLN A 305 19.15 48.85 28.27
N LYS A 306 17.81 48.87 28.25
CA LYS A 306 17.04 50.01 28.79
C LYS A 306 17.29 50.22 30.29
N ARG A 307 17.32 49.14 31.09
CA ARG A 307 17.63 49.26 32.52
C ARG A 307 19.05 49.77 32.78
N ARG A 308 20.03 49.34 31.98
CA ARG A 308 21.40 49.87 32.05
C ARG A 308 21.45 51.35 31.71
N SER A 309 20.73 51.80 30.68
CA SER A 309 20.68 53.24 30.36
C SER A 309 20.00 54.05 31.46
N ASP A 310 18.92 53.53 32.05
CA ASP A 310 18.23 54.19 33.17
C ASP A 310 19.15 54.29 34.39
N GLN A 311 19.88 53.23 34.71
CA GLN A 311 20.88 53.23 35.79
C GLN A 311 21.94 54.32 35.57
N ILE A 312 22.56 54.35 34.39
CA ILE A 312 23.60 55.34 34.04
C ILE A 312 23.05 56.77 34.13
N ASN A 313 21.82 57.00 33.68
CA ASN A 313 21.21 58.32 33.73
C ASN A 313 20.94 58.78 35.17
N LEU A 314 20.45 57.88 36.04
CA LEU A 314 20.25 58.18 37.46
C LEU A 314 21.57 58.40 38.20
N GLU A 315 22.62 57.64 37.87
CA GLU A 315 23.98 57.84 38.42
C GLU A 315 24.54 59.22 38.04
N LYS A 316 24.34 59.68 36.80
CA LYS A 316 24.69 61.06 36.38
C LYS A 316 23.94 62.13 37.19
N VAL A 317 22.66 61.89 37.50
CA VAL A 317 21.87 62.81 38.35
C VAL A 317 22.44 62.85 39.77
N ILE A 318 22.78 61.69 40.35
CA ILE A 318 23.43 61.62 41.66
C ILE A 318 24.76 62.39 41.63
N GLU A 319 25.59 62.18 40.61
CA GLU A 319 26.88 62.86 40.47
C GLU A 319 26.71 64.39 40.38
N ALA A 320 25.76 64.86 39.56
CA ALA A 320 25.45 66.29 39.47
C ALA A 320 24.97 66.87 40.82
N LYS A 321 24.12 66.13 41.55
CA LYS A 321 23.65 66.54 42.89
C LYS A 321 24.78 66.55 43.93
N ARG A 322 25.69 65.58 43.89
CA ARG A 322 26.89 65.54 44.73
C ARG A 322 27.84 66.69 44.43
N ALA A 323 28.01 67.06 43.15
CA ALA A 323 28.83 68.20 42.75
C ALA A 323 28.19 69.56 43.13
N PHE A 324 26.86 69.61 43.27
CA PHE A 324 26.13 70.81 43.68
C PHE A 324 26.14 71.04 45.20
N ALA A 325 26.17 69.96 46.01
CA ALA A 325 26.13 70.05 47.48
C ALA A 325 27.23 70.96 48.08
N PRO A 326 28.52 70.87 47.70
CA PRO A 326 29.56 71.75 48.22
C PRO A 326 29.30 73.24 47.93
N LYS A 327 28.62 73.57 46.82
CA LYS A 327 28.28 74.97 46.50
C LYS A 327 27.21 75.52 47.43
N LEU A 328 26.27 74.69 47.84
CA LEU A 328 25.25 75.08 48.82
C LEU A 328 25.86 75.22 50.22
N GLU A 329 26.70 74.27 50.63
CA GLU A 329 27.43 74.31 51.90
C GLU A 329 28.33 75.55 51.99
N GLN A 330 29.09 75.84 50.93
CA GLN A 330 29.93 77.03 50.86
C GLN A 330 29.09 78.33 50.91
N ARG A 331 27.92 78.36 50.26
CA ARG A 331 27.01 79.51 50.36
C ARG A 331 26.50 79.68 51.79
N LEU A 332 26.12 78.59 52.44
CA LEU A 332 25.65 78.62 53.84
C LEU A 332 26.75 79.13 54.77
N LEU A 333 27.98 78.65 54.60
CA LEU A 333 29.15 79.10 55.37
C LEU A 333 29.42 80.61 55.16
N ASN A 334 29.41 81.07 53.90
CA ASN A 334 29.56 82.50 53.59
C ASN A 334 28.45 83.35 54.22
N GLN A 335 27.22 82.83 54.30
CA GLN A 335 26.11 83.53 54.95
C GLN A 335 26.25 83.55 56.46
N GLN A 336 26.74 82.46 57.07
CA GLN A 336 27.07 82.42 58.50
C GLN A 336 28.15 83.46 58.83
N ASP A 337 29.21 83.54 58.02
CA ASP A 337 30.28 84.52 58.22
C ASP A 337 29.76 85.96 58.08
N TYR A 338 28.87 86.21 57.11
CA TYR A 338 28.24 87.51 56.94
C TYR A 338 27.29 87.85 58.09
N LEU A 339 26.52 86.87 58.57
CA LEU A 339 25.61 87.01 59.71
C LEU A 339 26.39 87.35 60.99
N ASN A 340 27.51 86.67 61.26
CA ASN A 340 28.38 86.97 62.40
C ASN A 340 28.88 88.43 62.35
N LYS A 341 29.31 88.92 61.18
CA LYS A 341 29.70 90.32 61.02
C LYS A 341 28.55 91.30 61.28
N LEU A 342 27.32 90.95 60.88
CA LEU A 342 26.15 91.78 61.16
C LEU A 342 25.83 91.82 62.67
N TYR A 343 26.05 90.72 63.39
CA TYR A 343 25.94 90.67 64.85
C TYR A 343 27.04 91.51 65.53
N ASP A 344 28.30 91.41 65.09
CA ASP A 344 29.40 92.25 65.58
C ASP A 344 29.11 93.75 65.37
N ASP A 345 28.65 94.12 64.16
CA ASP A 345 28.23 95.49 63.82
C ASP A 345 27.06 95.97 64.70
N LEU A 346 26.11 95.07 65.00
CA LEU A 346 24.94 95.36 65.82
C LEU A 346 25.37 95.62 67.28
N ASP A 347 26.26 94.81 67.82
CA ASP A 347 26.82 95.00 69.17
C ASP A 347 27.60 96.32 69.27
N GLU A 348 28.39 96.67 68.25
CA GLU A 348 29.09 97.95 68.20
C GLU A 348 28.11 99.14 68.14
N LEU A 349 27.08 99.06 67.29
CA LEU A 349 26.05 100.09 67.21
C LEU A 349 25.25 100.21 68.51
N GLN A 350 25.01 99.11 69.21
CA GLN A 350 24.30 99.10 70.48
C GLN A 350 25.14 99.72 71.60
N ALA A 351 26.46 99.46 71.62
CA ALA A 351 27.40 100.14 72.50
C ALA A 351 27.45 101.66 72.24
N ARG A 352 27.46 102.08 70.96
CA ARG A 352 27.43 103.50 70.56
C ARG A 352 26.10 104.17 70.91
N HIS A 353 24.98 103.49 70.73
CA HIS A 353 23.65 103.94 71.14
C HIS A 353 23.60 104.20 72.65
N ASN A 354 24.09 103.25 73.47
CA ASN A 354 24.11 103.35 74.93
C ASN A 354 25.03 104.49 75.43
N GLY A 355 26.10 104.81 74.70
CA GLY A 355 27.03 105.91 75.00
C GLY A 355 26.61 107.28 74.46
N ALA A 356 25.51 107.39 73.73
CA ALA A 356 25.10 108.63 73.07
C ALA A 356 24.60 109.71 74.06
N ARG A 357 25.13 110.93 73.90
CA ARG A 357 24.94 112.08 74.81
C ARG A 357 23.67 112.91 74.57
N ASN A 358 23.06 112.85 73.39
CA ASN A 358 21.85 113.61 73.07
C ASN A 358 20.82 112.75 72.31
N PHE A 359 19.57 113.23 72.29
CA PHE A 359 18.42 112.51 71.74
C PHE A 359 18.58 112.21 70.24
N ASP A 360 18.98 113.20 69.44
CA ASP A 360 19.18 113.04 67.98
C ASP A 360 20.18 111.94 67.62
N MET A 361 21.26 111.76 68.39
CA MET A 361 22.22 110.68 68.15
C MET A 361 21.65 109.32 68.53
N ARG A 362 20.84 109.25 69.60
CA ARG A 362 20.15 108.01 69.99
C ARG A 362 19.17 107.58 68.91
N GLU A 363 18.33 108.49 68.43
CA GLU A 363 17.36 108.21 67.36
C GLU A 363 18.03 107.72 66.06
N ARG A 364 19.16 108.34 65.65
CA ARG A 364 19.94 107.87 64.49
C ARG A 364 20.53 106.47 64.68
N PHE A 365 21.04 106.16 65.87
CA PHE A 365 21.57 104.83 66.16
C PHE A 365 20.43 103.80 66.30
N GLU A 366 19.24 104.19 66.76
CA GLU A 366 18.06 103.34 66.85
C GLU A 366 17.57 102.94 65.44
N VAL A 367 17.48 103.88 64.50
CA VAL A 367 17.18 103.58 63.09
C VAL A 367 18.24 102.66 62.46
N ALA A 368 19.53 102.87 62.77
CA ALA A 368 20.59 102.00 62.28
C ALA A 368 20.52 100.58 62.88
N LEU A 369 20.16 100.46 64.16
CA LEU A 369 19.92 99.18 64.84
C LEU A 369 18.74 98.43 64.23
N GLU A 370 17.61 99.11 64.00
CA GLU A 370 16.44 98.51 63.32
C GLU A 370 16.79 98.02 61.91
N SER A 371 17.53 98.82 61.14
CA SER A 371 17.99 98.43 59.80
C SER A 371 18.90 97.20 59.84
N LYS A 372 19.82 97.11 60.83
CA LYS A 372 20.69 95.94 61.01
C LYS A 372 19.90 94.71 61.46
N ARG A 373 18.92 94.85 62.36
CA ARG A 373 18.03 93.76 62.78
C ARG A 373 17.20 93.23 61.61
N ALA A 374 16.67 94.11 60.77
CA ALA A 374 15.96 93.71 59.55
C ALA A 374 16.87 92.93 58.60
N ARG A 375 18.12 93.39 58.42
CA ARG A 375 19.09 92.71 57.56
C ARG A 375 19.50 91.34 58.10
N ILE A 376 19.66 91.21 59.42
CA ILE A 376 19.92 89.92 60.09
C ILE A 376 18.76 88.95 59.82
N ALA A 377 17.52 89.38 60.00
CA ALA A 377 16.34 88.54 59.76
C ALA A 377 16.25 88.07 58.30
N GLU A 378 16.61 88.92 57.33
CA GLU A 378 16.68 88.53 55.91
C GLU A 378 17.74 87.45 55.65
N VAL A 379 18.94 87.61 56.22
CA VAL A 379 20.04 86.64 56.06
C VAL A 379 19.70 85.32 56.72
N GLU A 380 19.10 85.33 57.92
CA GLU A 380 18.63 84.12 58.60
C GLU A 380 17.54 83.39 57.80
N ALA A 381 16.63 84.12 57.16
CA ALA A 381 15.61 83.54 56.29
C ALA A 381 16.23 82.89 55.04
N ASP A 382 17.21 83.54 54.41
CA ASP A 382 17.92 82.97 53.24
C ASP A 382 18.78 81.76 53.64
N MET A 383 19.46 81.80 54.79
CA MET A 383 20.20 80.66 55.36
C MET A 383 19.29 79.46 55.59
N LYS A 384 18.10 79.69 56.19
CA LYS A 384 17.10 78.64 56.37
C LYS A 384 16.65 78.06 55.03
N SER A 385 16.49 78.89 53.99
CA SER A 385 16.18 78.42 52.64
C SER A 385 17.32 77.60 52.02
N VAL A 386 18.58 78.03 52.20
CA VAL A 386 19.75 77.29 51.73
C VAL A 386 19.87 75.94 52.44
N GLN A 387 19.67 75.89 53.76
CA GLN A 387 19.66 74.64 54.53
C GLN A 387 18.59 73.68 54.03
N GLN A 388 17.36 74.16 53.82
CA GLN A 388 16.28 73.34 53.25
C GLN A 388 16.65 72.75 51.88
N ARG A 389 17.39 73.49 51.05
CA ARG A 389 17.87 73.01 49.75
C ARG A 389 18.96 71.95 49.90
N ILE A 390 19.82 72.05 50.91
CA ILE A 390 20.81 71.01 51.24
C ILE A 390 20.08 69.73 51.65
N ASP A 391 19.17 69.83 52.63
CA ASP A 391 18.41 68.68 53.13
C ASP A 391 17.61 67.99 52.00
N THR A 392 16.99 68.78 51.12
CA THR A 392 16.27 68.25 49.95
C THR A 392 17.24 67.55 48.99
N ASN A 393 18.42 68.11 48.74
CA ASN A 393 19.40 67.52 47.85
C ASN A 393 19.96 66.21 48.41
N GLU A 394 20.22 66.13 49.71
CA GLU A 394 20.63 64.89 50.39
C GLU A 394 19.54 63.81 50.32
N LYS A 395 18.30 64.21 50.59
CA LYS A 395 17.14 63.32 50.47
C LYS A 395 17.01 62.77 49.05
N ASP A 396 17.10 63.62 48.03
CA ASP A 396 17.06 63.21 46.63
C ASP A 396 18.20 62.25 46.27
N ILE A 397 19.43 62.51 46.74
CA ILE A 397 20.57 61.60 46.53
C ILE A 397 20.27 60.22 47.12
N SER A 398 19.74 60.16 48.34
CA SER A 398 19.39 58.91 49.02
C SER A 398 18.30 58.14 48.27
N GLU A 399 17.21 58.81 47.90
CA GLU A 399 16.10 58.20 47.16
C GLU A 399 16.50 57.70 45.77
N ILE A 400 17.30 58.48 45.04
CA ILE A 400 17.80 58.08 43.72
C ILE A 400 18.80 56.92 43.84
N SER A 401 19.65 56.91 44.87
CA SER A 401 20.59 55.81 45.12
C SER A 401 19.86 54.50 45.42
N ALA A 402 18.78 54.54 46.20
CA ALA A 402 17.93 53.37 46.45
C ALA A 402 17.29 52.84 45.15
N LYS A 403 16.85 53.74 44.25
CA LYS A 403 16.34 53.35 42.92
C LYS A 403 17.41 52.70 42.05
N VAL A 404 18.63 53.23 42.04
CA VAL A 404 19.78 52.66 41.32
C VAL A 404 20.09 51.24 41.81
N ALA A 405 20.14 51.02 43.13
CA ALA A 405 20.36 49.70 43.71
C ALA A 405 19.32 48.67 43.24
N LYS A 406 18.03 49.04 43.29
CA LYS A 406 16.92 48.19 42.84
C LYS A 406 16.97 47.88 41.33
N ILE A 407 17.42 48.84 40.51
CA ILE A 407 17.64 48.61 39.08
C ILE A 407 18.79 47.61 38.88
N GLY A 408 19.87 47.74 39.66
CA GLY A 408 21.03 46.84 39.65
C GLY A 408 20.66 45.39 39.97
N GLU A 409 19.86 45.16 41.03
CA GLU A 409 19.31 43.84 41.36
C GLU A 409 18.52 43.25 40.19
N GLY A 410 17.63 44.05 39.60
CA GLY A 410 16.83 43.60 38.47
C GLY A 410 17.63 43.36 37.18
N ILE A 411 18.77 44.03 36.98
CA ILE A 411 19.72 43.73 35.90
C ILE A 411 20.36 42.36 36.13
N ALA A 412 20.83 42.08 37.36
CA ALA A 412 21.45 40.81 37.71
C ALA A 412 20.48 39.63 37.51
N GLU A 413 19.23 39.76 37.96
CA GLU A 413 18.19 38.74 37.74
C GLU A 413 17.93 38.48 36.25
N MET A 414 17.89 39.53 35.43
CA MET A 414 17.69 39.39 33.98
C MET A 414 18.90 38.74 33.30
N GLN A 415 20.12 39.06 33.72
CA GLN A 415 21.34 38.40 33.22
C GLN A 415 21.31 36.90 33.54
N GLN A 416 20.96 36.54 34.77
CA GLN A 416 20.85 35.15 35.18
C GLN A 416 19.81 34.39 34.34
N LYS A 417 18.64 34.99 34.08
CA LYS A 417 17.61 34.39 33.21
C LYS A 417 18.06 34.23 31.75
N ILE A 418 18.79 35.21 31.20
CA ILE A 418 19.35 35.11 29.84
C ILE A 418 20.34 33.95 29.77
N GLU A 419 21.23 33.83 30.75
CA GLU A 419 22.21 32.73 30.80
C GLU A 419 21.53 31.36 30.97
N GLU A 420 20.53 31.24 31.85
CA GLU A 420 19.79 29.99 32.04
C GLU A 420 19.12 29.52 30.76
N VAL A 421 18.40 30.43 30.06
CA VAL A 421 17.72 30.09 28.81
C VAL A 421 18.73 29.80 27.69
N SER A 422 19.85 30.50 27.65
CA SER A 422 20.89 30.28 26.65
C SER A 422 21.64 28.96 26.85
N ARG A 423 21.79 28.47 28.08
CA ARG A 423 22.37 27.15 28.39
C ARG A 423 21.43 25.98 28.07
N ARG A 424 20.12 26.23 27.93
CA ARG A 424 19.12 25.22 27.58
C ARG A 424 18.86 25.10 26.07
N LYS A 425 19.52 25.91 25.25
CA LYS A 425 19.60 25.73 23.78
C LYS A 425 20.53 24.57 23.43
#